data_AF-M5AM10-F1
#
_entry.id   AF-M5AM10-F1
#
_cell.length_a   1.000
_cell.length_b   1.000
_cell.length_c   1.000
_cell.angle_alpha   90.00
_cell.angle_beta   90.00
_cell.angle_gamma   90.00
#
_symmetry.space_group_name_H-M   'P 1'
#
loop_
_entity.id
_entity.type
_entity.pdbx_description
1 polymer ?
#
loop_
_entity_poly.entity_id
_entity_poly.type
_entity_poly.pdbx_seq_one_letter_code
_entity_poly.pdbx_strand_id
1 'polypeptide(L)' 'MRFQWLDLNLLVVLDALLSERNLTAAASSINLSQPAMSAAVARLRDYFNDELVVREQ' A
#
# COMPACT_ATOMS: atom_id res chain seq x y z
N MET A 1 2.97 -7.39 -21.09
CA MET A 1 3.83 -7.25 -19.90
C MET A 1 3.36 -8.28 -18.88
N ARG A 2 4.22 -9.22 -18.48
CA ARG A 2 3.82 -10.35 -17.62
C ARG A 2 4.13 -9.97 -16.17
N PHE A 3 3.12 -9.50 -15.43
CA PHE A 3 3.17 -9.18 -14.00
C PHE A 3 3.24 -10.45 -13.14
N GLN A 4 4.18 -11.36 -13.41
CA GLN A 4 4.16 -12.71 -12.81
C GLN A 4 4.45 -12.70 -11.29
N TRP A 5 4.72 -11.54 -10.72
CA TRP A 5 5.20 -11.33 -9.35
C TRP A 5 4.51 -10.17 -8.61
N LEU A 6 3.58 -9.45 -9.26
CA LEU A 6 2.84 -8.38 -8.60
C LEU A 6 1.49 -8.92 -8.14
N ASP A 7 1.33 -9.09 -6.83
CA ASP A 7 0.03 -9.36 -6.23
C ASP A 7 -0.92 -8.19 -6.55
N LEU A 8 -1.96 -8.47 -7.36
CA LEU A 8 -2.89 -7.45 -7.84
C LEU A 8 -3.65 -6.77 -6.70
N ASN A 9 -3.75 -7.41 -5.52
CA ASN A 9 -4.33 -6.77 -4.34
C ASN A 9 -3.48 -5.59 -3.85
N LEU A 10 -2.18 -5.58 -4.14
CA LEU A 10 -1.30 -4.45 -3.81
C LEU A 10 -1.64 -3.20 -4.64
N LEU A 11 -2.27 -3.35 -5.81
CA LEU A 11 -2.76 -2.20 -6.58
C LEU A 11 -3.93 -1.50 -5.88
N VAL A 12 -4.82 -2.26 -5.25
CA VAL A 12 -5.92 -1.70 -4.44
C VAL A 12 -5.38 -0.96 -3.22
N VAL A 13 -4.35 -1.54 -2.58
CA VAL A 13 -3.66 -0.90 -1.47
C VAL A 13 -2.99 0.40 -1.92
N LEU A 14 -2.29 0.39 -3.06
CA LEU A 14 -1.62 1.56 -3.61
C LEU A 14 -2.63 2.68 -3.92
N ASP A 15 -3.75 2.34 -4.57
CA ASP A 15 -4.81 3.31 -4.88
C ASP A 15 -5.40 3.96 -3.62
N ALA A 16 -5.67 3.16 -2.58
CA ALA A 16 -6.16 3.67 -1.29
C ALA A 16 -5.13 4.61 -0.62
N LEU A 17 -3.84 4.28 -0.67
CA LEU A 17 -2.78 5.13 -0.11
C LEU A 17 -2.63 6.46 -0.84
N LEU A 18 -2.74 6.44 -2.18
CA LEU A 18 -2.68 7.65 -3.00
C LEU A 18 -3.91 8.54 -2.80
N SER A 19 -5.08 7.93 -2.60
CA SER A 19 -6.34 8.65 -2.37
C SER A 19 -6.41 9.28 -0.97
N GLU A 20 -6.12 8.51 0.07
CA GLU A 20 -6.32 8.95 1.46
C GLU A 20 -5.11 9.70 2.02
N ARG A 21 -3.91 9.48 1.47
CA ARG A 21 -2.63 10.04 1.98
C ARG A 21 -2.40 9.80 3.48
N ASN A 22 -3.11 8.84 4.07
CA ASN A 22 -3.07 8.50 5.49
C ASN A 22 -3.25 6.98 5.62
N LEU A 23 -2.32 6.34 6.32
CA LEU A 23 -2.27 4.87 6.42
C LEU A 23 -3.51 4.27 7.09
N THR A 24 -4.01 4.91 8.15
CA THR A 24 -5.16 4.43 8.91
C THR A 24 -6.46 4.64 8.14
N ALA A 25 -6.61 5.81 7.50
CA ALA A 25 -7.76 6.08 6.64
C ALA A 25 -7.80 5.15 5.43
N ALA A 26 -6.66 4.92 4.76
CA ALA A 26 -6.53 3.96 3.67
C ALA A 26 -6.89 2.54 4.10
N ALA A 27 -6.45 2.10 5.30
CA ALA A 27 -6.81 0.78 5.81
C ALA A 27 -8.32 0.66 6.01
N SER A 28 -8.93 1.70 6.60
CA SER A 28 -10.37 1.75 6.83
C SER A 28 -11.19 1.77 5.54
N SER A 29 -10.73 2.46 4.49
CA SER A 29 -11.49 2.61 3.24
C SER A 29 -11.64 1.30 2.46
N ILE A 30 -10.67 0.39 2.60
CA ILE A 30 -10.69 -0.94 1.96
C ILE A 30 -10.92 -2.10 2.95
N ASN A 31 -11.42 -1.80 4.16
CA ASN A 31 -11.72 -2.78 5.21
C ASN A 31 -10.53 -3.67 5.61
N LEU A 32 -9.31 -3.13 5.58
CA LEU A 32 -8.13 -3.79 6.11
C LEU A 32 -7.85 -3.36 7.55
N SER A 33 -7.27 -4.27 8.32
CA SER A 33 -6.65 -3.90 9.58
C SER A 33 -5.37 -3.09 9.33
N GLN A 34 -5.03 -2.20 10.25
CA GLN A 34 -3.79 -1.42 10.16
C GLN A 34 -2.50 -2.28 10.10
N PRO A 35 -2.40 -3.44 10.80
CA PRO A 35 -1.30 -4.38 10.60
C PRO A 35 -1.24 -4.97 9.18
N ALA A 36 -2.39 -5.35 8.61
CA ALA A 36 -2.46 -5.87 7.24
C ALA A 36 -2.07 -4.81 6.21
N MET A 37 -2.53 -3.57 6.39
CA MET A 37 -2.12 -2.42 5.59
C MET A 37 -0.60 -2.19 5.67
N SER A 38 -0.02 -2.26 6.87
CA SER A 38 1.43 -2.06 7.05
C SER A 38 2.25 -3.15 6.34
N ALA A 39 1.80 -4.41 6.40
CA ALA A 39 2.43 -5.51 5.69
C ALA A 39 2.31 -5.36 4.16
N ALA A 40 1.17 -4.89 3.66
CA ALA A 40 0.99 -4.63 2.23
C ALA A 40 1.88 -3.47 1.74
N VAL A 41 2.04 -2.42 2.54
CA VAL A 41 2.97 -1.32 2.25
C VAL A 41 4.41 -1.82 2.20
N ALA A 42 4.84 -2.70 3.11
CA ALA A 42 6.18 -3.29 3.05
C ALA A 42 6.42 -4.03 1.71
N ARG A 43 5.45 -4.82 1.24
CA ARG A 43 5.56 -5.49 -0.06
C ARG A 43 5.58 -4.51 -1.24
N LEU A 44 4.82 -3.43 -1.16
CA LEU A 44 4.85 -2.36 -2.17
C LEU A 44 6.23 -1.70 -2.21
N ARG A 45 6.84 -1.42 -1.05
CA ARG A 45 8.20 -0.87 -0.95
C ARG A 45 9.22 -1.80 -1.59
N ASP A 46 9.14 -3.09 -1.30
CA ASP A 46 10.01 -4.10 -1.89
C ASP A 46 9.84 -4.18 -3.41
N TYR A 47 8.60 -4.09 -3.91
CA TYR A 47 8.29 -4.17 -5.34
C TYR A 47 8.77 -2.94 -6.11
N PHE A 48 8.54 -1.74 -5.58
CA PHE A 48 8.92 -0.49 -6.22
C PHE A 48 10.36 -0.06 -5.90
N ASN A 49 10.99 -0.69 -4.91
CA ASN A 49 12.28 -0.30 -4.34
C ASN A 49 12.28 1.19 -3.94
N ASP A 50 11.21 1.61 -3.28
CA ASP A 50 10.91 2.99 -2.85
C ASP A 50 10.38 2.99 -1.41
N GLU A 51 10.64 4.04 -0.64
CA GLU A 51 10.20 4.17 0.75
C GLU A 51 8.68 4.36 0.91
N LEU A 52 7.92 4.66 -0.17
CA LEU A 52 6.45 4.80 -0.25
C LEU A 52 5.74 5.28 1.02
N VAL A 53 5.06 6.43 0.92
CA VAL A 53 4.30 7.05 2.03
C VAL A 53 5.25 7.44 3.17
N VAL A 54 6.12 8.42 2.88
CA VAL A 54 6.99 9.05 3.87
C VAL A 54 6.20 10.02 4.74
N ARG A 55 6.53 10.10 6.02
CA ARG A 55 6.00 11.14 6.90
C ARG A 55 6.78 12.43 6.63
N GLU A 56 6.15 13.42 6.04
CA GLU A 56 6.69 14.78 6.10
C GLU A 56 6.59 15.26 7.56
N GLN A 57 7.73 15.61 8.15
CA GLN A 57 7.79 16.21 9.49
C GLN A 57 7.49 17.70 9.43
#